data_AF-A0A0M8TAG8-F1
#
_entry.id   AF-A0A0M8TAG8-F1
#
_cell.length_a   1.000
_cell.length_b   1.000
_cell.length_c   1.000
_cell.angle_alpha   90.00
_cell.angle_beta   90.00
_cell.angle_gamma   90.00
#
_symmetry.space_group_name_H-M   'P 1'
#
loop_
_entity.id
_entity.type
_entity.pdbx_description
1 polymer ?
#
loop_
_entity_poly.entity_id
_entity_poly.type
_entity_poly.pdbx_seq_one_letter_code
_entity_poly.pdbx_strand_id
1 'polypeptide(L)'
;MSKLVRSADDGGDNVGRPWEADPDTGFKKRLGKSAQELGATSTGPECPDIWELENGDIAVIGRDLTDSLGKRLPDGVSISRDERLVVIPRRMLIAAKADIPHV
;
A
#
# COMPACT_ATOMS: atom_id res chain seq x y z
N MET A 1 22.18 -36.03 -20.66
CA MET A 1 22.15 -35.53 -19.27
C MET A 1 21.35 -34.23 -19.25
N SER A 2 20.22 -34.31 -18.57
CA SER A 2 19.32 -33.27 -18.06
C SER A 2 19.08 -31.99 -18.88
N LYS A 3 17.89 -31.97 -19.50
CA LYS A 3 17.17 -30.77 -19.94
C LYS A 3 17.01 -29.82 -18.75
N LEU A 4 17.42 -28.57 -18.92
CA LEU A 4 17.16 -27.48 -18.00
C LEU A 4 15.64 -27.29 -17.91
N VAL A 5 15.03 -27.74 -16.81
CA VAL A 5 13.66 -27.35 -16.45
C VAL A 5 13.71 -25.86 -16.11
N ARG A 6 13.16 -25.04 -17.00
CA ARG A 6 12.64 -23.73 -16.61
C ARG A 6 11.42 -24.02 -15.74
N SER A 7 11.52 -23.76 -14.44
CA SER A 7 10.36 -23.76 -13.57
C SER A 7 9.55 -22.50 -13.89
N ALA A 8 8.62 -22.64 -14.83
CA ALA A 8 7.42 -21.83 -14.86
C ALA A 8 6.44 -22.53 -13.90
N ASP A 9 6.42 -22.10 -12.64
CA ASP A 9 5.20 -21.97 -11.83
C ASP A 9 5.55 -21.42 -10.45
N ASP A 10 4.90 -20.31 -10.07
CA ASP A 10 4.15 -20.25 -8.81
C ASP A 10 3.06 -19.19 -9.04
N GLY A 11 2.20 -19.49 -10.03
CA GLY A 11 0.88 -18.89 -10.19
C GLY A 11 -0.15 -19.52 -9.23
N GLY A 12 0.22 -19.68 -7.95
CA GLY A 12 -0.70 -19.99 -6.85
C GLY A 12 -0.52 -18.88 -5.81
N ASP A 13 -1.56 -18.17 -5.34
CA ASP A 13 -2.76 -18.73 -4.75
C ASP A 13 -3.96 -17.79 -4.94
N ASN A 14 -4.24 -17.29 -6.14
CA ASN A 14 -5.35 -16.35 -6.34
C ASN A 14 -6.68 -17.04 -6.70
N VAL A 15 -7.02 -18.11 -5.97
CA VAL A 15 -8.31 -18.78 -6.10
C VAL A 15 -8.99 -18.74 -4.74
N GLY A 16 -9.71 -17.66 -4.46
CA GLY A 16 -10.68 -17.62 -3.35
C GLY A 16 -10.64 -16.40 -2.42
N ARG A 17 -9.79 -15.39 -2.67
CA ARG A 17 -9.86 -14.15 -1.88
C ARG A 17 -11.04 -13.30 -2.34
N PRO A 18 -11.87 -12.74 -1.41
CA PRO A 18 -13.00 -11.89 -1.79
C PRO A 18 -12.62 -10.60 -2.51
N TRP A 19 -11.36 -10.15 -2.40
CA TRP A 19 -10.82 -8.94 -3.01
C TRP A 19 -9.32 -9.12 -3.28
N GLU A 20 -8.84 -8.49 -4.35
CA GLU A 20 -7.45 -8.46 -4.79
C GLU A 20 -7.15 -7.10 -5.42
N ALA A 21 -5.94 -6.58 -5.19
CA ALA A 21 -5.52 -5.33 -5.80
C ALA A 21 -5.31 -5.52 -7.31
N ASP A 22 -5.92 -4.64 -8.12
CA ASP A 22 -5.71 -4.60 -9.57
C ASP A 22 -4.37 -3.92 -9.89
N PRO A 23 -3.33 -4.63 -10.38
CA PRO A 23 -2.04 -4.02 -10.70
C PRO A 23 -2.09 -3.12 -11.94
N ASP A 24 -3.16 -3.20 -12.74
CA ASP A 24 -3.32 -2.45 -13.99
C ASP A 24 -4.17 -1.16 -13.83
N THR A 25 -4.70 -0.88 -12.63
CA THR A 25 -5.47 0.35 -12.36
C THR A 25 -4.60 1.61 -12.39
N GLY A 26 -5.20 2.73 -12.80
CA GLY A 26 -4.58 4.06 -12.74
C GLY A 26 -4.76 4.78 -11.40
N PHE A 27 -4.04 5.91 -11.23
CA PHE A 27 -4.24 6.88 -10.14
C PHE A 27 -5.32 7.90 -10.53
N LYS A 28 -6.33 8.09 -9.69
CA LYS A 28 -7.45 9.02 -9.95
C LYS A 28 -7.25 10.38 -9.31
N LYS A 29 -7.12 10.44 -7.98
CA LYS A 29 -6.89 11.71 -7.26
C LYS A 29 -6.16 11.49 -5.94
N ARG A 30 -5.39 12.50 -5.53
CA ARG A 30 -4.78 12.55 -4.19
C ARG A 30 -5.88 12.79 -3.15
N LEU A 31 -5.79 12.10 -2.02
CA LEU A 31 -6.62 12.37 -0.84
C LEU A 31 -5.83 13.24 0.15
N GLY A 32 -6.34 14.44 0.41
CA GLY A 32 -5.72 15.44 1.26
C GLY A 32 -4.63 16.24 0.57
N LYS A 33 -3.63 16.63 1.37
CA LYS A 33 -2.51 17.49 0.94
C LYS A 33 -1.25 16.69 0.69
N SER A 34 -0.37 17.22 -0.15
CA SER A 34 0.96 16.64 -0.34
C SER A 34 1.80 16.67 0.94
N ALA A 35 2.79 15.78 1.01
CA ALA A 35 3.76 15.78 2.10
C ALA A 35 4.44 17.15 2.26
N GLN A 36 4.70 17.86 1.16
CA GLN A 36 5.33 19.18 1.19
C GLN A 36 4.42 20.22 1.85
N GLU A 37 3.15 20.28 1.44
CA GLU A 37 2.16 21.19 2.03
C GLU A 37 1.93 20.93 3.54
N LEU A 38 2.20 19.71 3.99
CA LEU A 38 2.07 19.31 5.40
C LEU A 38 3.38 19.43 6.19
N GLY A 39 4.48 19.87 5.57
CA GLY A 39 5.81 19.89 6.20
C GLY A 39 6.28 18.49 6.62
N ALA A 40 5.88 17.47 5.86
CA ALA A 40 6.25 16.06 6.03
C ALA A 40 7.46 15.61 5.23
N THR A 41 7.97 16.49 4.39
CA THR A 41 9.27 16.36 3.75
C THR A 41 9.96 17.72 3.74
N SER A 42 11.28 17.74 3.81
CA SER A 42 12.09 18.95 3.61
C SER A 42 12.76 18.97 2.23
N THR A 43 13.06 17.81 1.64
CA THR A 43 13.75 17.62 0.36
C THR A 43 13.75 16.13 -0.03
N GLY A 44 13.34 15.77 -1.26
CA GLY A 44 13.52 14.40 -1.81
C GLY A 44 12.26 13.77 -2.46
N PRO A 45 12.43 12.76 -3.35
CA PRO A 45 11.35 12.15 -4.13
C PRO A 45 10.43 11.20 -3.34
N GLU A 46 10.81 10.81 -2.12
CA GLU A 46 10.09 9.81 -1.33
C GLU A 46 9.18 10.49 -0.30
N CYS A 47 8.00 10.88 -0.76
CA CYS A 47 7.02 11.54 0.08
C CYS A 47 5.89 10.57 0.43
N PRO A 48 5.48 10.46 1.71
CA PRO A 48 4.29 9.72 2.04
C PRO A 48 3.08 10.33 1.35
N ASP A 49 2.15 9.49 0.91
CA ASP A 49 1.03 9.92 0.08
C ASP A 49 -0.19 8.99 0.22
N ILE A 50 -1.37 9.52 -0.12
CA ILE A 50 -2.62 8.77 -0.14
C ILE A 50 -3.35 9.12 -1.43
N TRP A 51 -3.72 8.11 -2.22
CA TRP A 51 -4.40 8.28 -3.49
C TRP A 51 -5.61 7.35 -3.60
N GLU A 52 -6.68 7.87 -4.19
CA GLU A 52 -7.75 7.06 -4.76
C GLU A 52 -7.32 6.60 -6.16
N LEU A 53 -7.52 5.32 -6.45
CA LEU A 53 -7.26 4.68 -7.74
C LEU A 53 -8.52 4.71 -8.62
N GLU A 54 -8.37 4.51 -9.93
CA GLU A 54 -9.48 4.58 -10.88
C GLU A 54 -10.57 3.54 -10.61
N ASN A 55 -10.18 2.36 -10.12
CA ASN A 55 -11.09 1.29 -9.71
C ASN A 55 -11.76 1.54 -8.33
N GLY A 56 -11.41 2.61 -7.62
CA GLY A 56 -11.93 2.97 -6.30
C GLY A 56 -11.11 2.48 -5.11
N ASP A 57 -10.07 1.67 -5.32
CA ASP A 57 -9.15 1.25 -4.26
C ASP A 57 -8.29 2.44 -3.77
N ILE A 58 -7.65 2.28 -2.61
CA ILE A 58 -6.79 3.31 -2.01
C ILE A 58 -5.34 2.86 -1.99
N ALA A 59 -4.45 3.63 -2.63
CA ALA A 59 -3.01 3.47 -2.50
C ALA A 59 -2.47 4.32 -1.34
N VAL A 60 -1.65 3.70 -0.49
CA VAL A 60 -0.93 4.37 0.61
C VAL A 60 0.56 4.20 0.41
N ILE A 61 1.27 5.32 0.26
CA ILE A 61 2.73 5.36 0.12
C ILE A 61 3.32 5.85 1.44
N GLY A 62 4.27 5.11 1.99
CA GLY A 62 4.87 5.42 3.28
C GLY A 62 6.18 4.67 3.51
N ARG A 63 6.63 4.67 4.75
CA ARG A 63 7.83 3.92 5.15
C ARG A 63 7.47 2.47 5.37
N ASP A 64 8.07 1.55 4.61
CA ASP A 64 7.97 0.12 4.89
C ASP A 64 8.67 -0.19 6.23
N LEU A 65 7.90 -0.73 7.17
CA LEU A 65 8.38 -1.17 8.48
C LEU A 65 8.02 -2.63 8.76
N THR A 66 7.74 -3.42 7.72
CA THR A 66 7.34 -4.84 7.78
C THR A 66 8.26 -5.65 8.69
N ASP A 67 9.58 -5.58 8.51
CA ASP A 67 10.54 -6.36 9.31
C ASP A 67 10.59 -5.98 10.79
N SER A 68 10.27 -4.72 11.10
CA SER A 68 10.40 -4.17 12.45
C SER A 68 9.11 -4.30 13.26
N LEU A 69 7.99 -3.86 12.69
CA LEU A 69 6.67 -3.87 13.34
C LEU A 69 5.94 -5.20 13.11
N GLY A 70 6.25 -5.93 12.03
CA GLY A 70 5.68 -7.26 11.76
C GLY A 70 6.00 -8.30 12.83
N LYS A 71 7.07 -8.09 13.62
CA LYS A 71 7.42 -8.93 14.78
C LYS A 71 6.63 -8.60 16.06
N ARG A 72 5.84 -7.52 16.02
CA ARG A 72 5.15 -6.93 17.17
C ARG A 72 3.69 -6.61 16.83
N LEU A 73 3.09 -7.40 15.94
CA LEU A 73 1.71 -7.21 15.53
C LEU A 73 0.77 -7.46 16.71
N PRO A 74 -0.33 -6.69 16.83
CA PRO A 74 -1.39 -6.99 17.77
C PRO A 74 -2.05 -8.35 17.49
N ASP A 75 -2.74 -8.89 18.49
CA ASP A 75 -3.52 -10.11 18.34
C ASP A 75 -4.55 -9.97 17.19
N GLY A 76 -4.62 -11.00 16.35
CA GLY A 76 -5.54 -11.04 15.20
C GLY A 76 -5.06 -10.29 13.95
N VAL A 77 -3.84 -9.74 13.95
CA VAL A 77 -3.25 -9.08 12.77
C VAL A 77 -2.12 -9.94 12.20
N SER A 78 -2.14 -10.18 10.90
CA SER A 78 -1.09 -10.89 10.16
C SER A 78 -0.70 -10.13 8.90
N ILE A 79 0.50 -10.40 8.38
CA ILE A 79 0.98 -9.89 7.09
C ILE A 79 1.32 -11.11 6.23
N SER A 80 0.62 -11.25 5.09
CA SER A 80 0.84 -12.29 4.09
C SER A 80 2.09 -11.99 3.25
N ARG A 81 2.57 -12.96 2.45
CA ARG A 81 3.83 -12.82 1.69
C ARG A 81 3.81 -11.65 0.70
N ASP A 82 2.63 -11.35 0.18
CA ASP A 82 2.30 -10.31 -0.78
C ASP A 82 1.90 -8.97 -0.13
N GLU A 83 1.86 -8.90 1.20
CA GLU A 83 1.49 -7.68 1.93
C GLU A 83 2.70 -6.98 2.53
N ARG A 84 2.57 -5.67 2.78
CA ARG A 84 3.59 -4.85 3.46
C ARG A 84 2.95 -3.96 4.51
N LEU A 85 3.62 -3.81 5.65
CA LEU A 85 3.25 -2.83 6.67
C LEU A 85 3.94 -1.51 6.37
N VAL A 86 3.16 -0.57 5.83
CA VAL A 86 3.61 0.80 5.53
C VAL A 86 3.12 1.78 6.61
N VAL A 87 3.99 2.73 6.99
CA VAL A 87 3.67 3.76 7.98
C VAL A 87 3.71 5.14 7.35
N ILE A 88 2.64 5.92 7.60
CA ILE A 88 2.50 7.32 7.20
C ILE A 88 2.39 8.25 8.42
N PRO A 89 2.79 9.53 8.32
CA PRO A 89 2.55 10.51 9.38
C PRO A 89 1.05 10.72 9.61
N ARG A 90 0.62 10.76 10.88
CA ARG A 90 -0.80 10.98 11.27
C ARG A 90 -1.46 12.16 10.55
N ARG A 91 -0.73 13.25 10.33
CA ARG A 91 -1.25 14.45 9.63
C ARG A 91 -1.65 14.20 8.19
N MET A 92 -1.07 13.22 7.50
CA MET A 92 -1.47 12.81 6.14
C MET A 92 -2.90 12.28 6.17
N LEU A 93 -3.17 11.32 7.06
CA LEU A 93 -4.50 10.73 7.20
C LEU A 93 -5.54 11.75 7.66
N ILE A 94 -5.18 12.65 8.57
CA ILE A 94 -6.07 13.75 8.98
C ILE A 94 -6.40 14.67 7.80
N ALA A 95 -5.41 15.03 6.98
CA ALA A 95 -5.62 15.87 5.81
C ALA A 95 -6.51 15.19 4.76
N ALA A 96 -6.41 13.87 4.62
CA ALA A 96 -7.25 13.08 3.70
C ALA A 96 -8.73 13.02 4.10
N LYS A 97 -9.07 13.25 5.38
CA LYS A 97 -10.44 13.09 5.91
C LYS A 97 -11.51 13.81 5.09
N ALA A 98 -11.23 15.03 4.61
CA ALA A 98 -12.19 15.83 3.86
C ALA A 98 -12.55 15.20 2.49
N ASP A 99 -11.66 14.35 1.94
CA ASP A 99 -11.85 13.70 0.66
C ASP A 99 -12.37 12.27 0.77
N ILE A 100 -12.44 11.71 1.99
CA ILE A 100 -12.94 10.36 2.27
C ILE A 100 -14.48 10.41 2.40
N PRO A 101 -15.22 9.63 1.58
CA PRO A 101 -16.68 9.55 1.66
C PRO A 101 -17.18 9.14 3.05
N HIS A 102 -18.37 9.63 3.43
CA HIS A 102 -18.98 9.39 4.75
C HIS A 102 -20.00 8.23 4.75
N VAL A 103 -20.00 7.43 3.68
CA VAL A 103 -21.07 6.48 3.35
C VAL A 103 -20.70 5.04 3.65
#